data_AF-A0A2E8E3G6-F1
#
_entry.id   AF-A0A2E8E3G6-F1
#
_cell.length_a   1.000
_cell.length_b   1.000
_cell.length_c   1.000
_cell.angle_alpha   90.00
_cell.angle_beta   90.00
_cell.angle_gamma   90.00
#
_symmetry.space_group_name_H-M   'P 1'
#
loop_
_entity.id
_entity.type
_entity.pdbx_description
1 polymer ?
#
loop_
_entity_poly.entity_id
_entity_poly.type
_entity_poly.pdbx_seq_one_letter_code
_entity_poly.pdbx_strand_id
1 'polypeptide(L)'
;MLCQIGGAAALRALVGGLMSPNPALRHEVVVALNKLSDQYPDVAIDTQVVEMTLAAEVMGHYRSYQVLVALEGHADGAVGTVGNDVTLTPLRRAMDAELERIFRLLALLFLDHDLHSAHDGVRSLNPVVRANAVEFLDNVLEPPQLRQQVLPLVDDQVTAAQRAAAAGAVAGATMTTPAEAVQTLLGSEDSWMRACGLSAVGTLELRELEPELDRALAAADQAERDAARVAKTHLAPTVVEPELGTAEAERWMSGAAGV
;
A
#
# COMPACT_ATOMS: atom_id res chain seq x y z
N MET A 1 33.12 -22.19 -15.92
CA MET A 1 32.19 -22.35 -17.06
C MET A 1 30.75 -22.66 -16.59
N LEU A 2 30.49 -23.68 -15.76
CA LEU A 2 29.14 -23.97 -15.23
C LEU A 2 28.57 -22.89 -14.29
N CYS A 3 29.38 -22.25 -13.42
CA CYS A 3 28.93 -21.11 -12.59
C CYS A 3 28.54 -19.87 -13.41
N GLN A 4 29.20 -19.62 -14.55
CA GLN A 4 28.87 -18.50 -15.45
C GLN A 4 27.60 -18.77 -16.27
N ILE A 5 27.36 -20.02 -16.67
CA ILE A 5 26.13 -20.43 -17.39
C ILE A 5 24.92 -20.40 -16.43
N GLY A 6 25.09 -20.88 -15.20
CA GLY A 6 24.09 -20.77 -14.13
C GLY A 6 23.77 -19.31 -13.79
N GLY A 7 24.79 -18.45 -13.70
CA GLY A 7 24.63 -17.02 -13.45
C GLY A 7 23.85 -16.29 -14.56
N ALA A 8 24.18 -16.53 -15.84
CA ALA A 8 23.51 -15.87 -16.95
C ALA A 8 22.04 -16.31 -17.13
N ALA A 9 21.73 -17.60 -16.88
CA ALA A 9 20.35 -18.08 -16.92
C ALA A 9 19.52 -17.56 -15.73
N ALA A 10 20.12 -17.54 -14.53
CA ALA A 10 19.49 -16.96 -13.33
C ALA A 10 19.24 -15.46 -13.51
N LEU A 11 20.20 -14.71 -14.04
CA LEU A 11 20.04 -13.29 -14.33
C LEU A 11 18.88 -13.03 -15.30
N ARG A 12 18.80 -13.79 -16.41
CA ARG A 12 17.67 -13.65 -17.35
C ARG A 12 16.33 -13.96 -16.70
N ALA A 13 16.28 -14.97 -15.84
CA ALA A 13 15.06 -15.30 -15.10
C ALA A 13 14.68 -14.19 -14.11
N LEU A 14 15.64 -13.61 -13.41
CA LEU A 14 15.43 -12.46 -12.53
C LEU A 14 14.96 -11.22 -13.31
N VAL A 15 15.63 -10.85 -14.39
CA VAL A 15 15.20 -9.72 -15.23
C VAL A 15 13.78 -9.93 -15.78
N GLY A 16 13.45 -11.15 -16.21
CA GLY A 16 12.08 -11.49 -16.61
C GLY A 16 11.06 -11.38 -15.47
N GLY A 17 11.49 -11.62 -14.23
CA GLY A 17 10.66 -11.50 -13.03
C GLY A 17 10.35 -10.06 -12.61
N LEU A 18 11.08 -9.05 -13.12
CA LEU A 18 10.82 -7.63 -12.82
C LEU A 18 9.43 -7.18 -13.29
N MET A 19 8.94 -7.76 -14.38
CA MET A 19 7.61 -7.47 -14.94
C MET A 19 6.50 -8.36 -14.34
N SER A 20 6.80 -9.13 -13.29
CA SER A 20 5.81 -9.97 -12.62
C SER A 20 4.67 -9.11 -12.06
N PRO A 21 3.40 -9.44 -12.32
CA PRO A 21 2.26 -8.70 -11.77
C PRO A 21 2.21 -8.77 -10.23
N ASN A 22 2.80 -9.80 -9.62
CA ASN A 22 2.85 -9.98 -8.17
C ASN A 22 3.97 -9.10 -7.56
N PRO A 23 3.65 -8.08 -6.73
CA PRO A 23 4.65 -7.17 -6.17
C PRO A 23 5.59 -7.80 -5.15
N ALA A 24 5.16 -8.84 -4.44
CA ALA A 24 6.02 -9.57 -3.49
C ALA A 24 7.11 -10.35 -4.24
N LEU A 25 6.75 -11.06 -5.31
CA LEU A 25 7.73 -11.71 -6.17
C LEU A 25 8.67 -10.68 -6.82
N ARG A 26 8.12 -9.56 -7.27
CA ARG A 26 8.91 -8.48 -7.84
C ARG A 26 9.91 -7.90 -6.83
N HIS A 27 9.51 -7.73 -5.58
CA HIS A 27 10.40 -7.29 -4.51
C HIS A 27 11.59 -8.24 -4.34
N GLU A 28 11.33 -9.56 -4.22
CA GLU A 28 12.39 -10.56 -4.09
C GLU A 28 13.34 -10.58 -5.30
N VAL A 29 12.79 -10.41 -6.50
CA VAL A 29 13.57 -10.29 -7.74
C VAL A 29 14.50 -9.08 -7.69
N VAL A 30 13.98 -7.90 -7.31
CA VAL A 30 14.77 -6.67 -7.21
C VAL A 30 15.88 -6.82 -6.15
N VAL A 31 15.56 -7.38 -4.99
CA VAL A 31 16.54 -7.68 -3.93
C VAL A 31 17.65 -8.59 -4.44
N ALA A 32 17.30 -9.65 -5.18
CA ALA A 32 18.27 -10.57 -5.77
C ALA A 32 19.14 -9.89 -6.82
N LEU A 33 18.57 -8.99 -7.63
CA LEU A 33 19.31 -8.20 -8.62
C LEU A 33 20.27 -7.21 -7.96
N ASN A 34 19.87 -6.48 -6.91
CA ASN A 34 20.80 -5.60 -6.18
C ASN A 34 21.98 -6.40 -5.61
N LYS A 35 21.70 -7.55 -4.98
CA LYS A 35 22.77 -8.42 -4.44
C LYS A 35 23.72 -8.92 -5.53
N LEU A 36 23.20 -9.15 -6.73
CA LEU A 36 23.97 -9.66 -7.86
C LEU A 36 24.79 -8.55 -8.51
N SER A 37 24.27 -7.33 -8.65
CA SER A 37 25.03 -6.17 -9.12
C SER A 37 26.17 -5.82 -8.16
N ASP A 38 25.94 -5.90 -6.85
CA ASP A 38 26.97 -5.63 -5.83
C ASP A 38 28.11 -6.65 -5.89
N GLN A 39 27.78 -7.94 -6.09
CA GLN A 39 28.76 -9.02 -6.14
C GLN A 39 29.49 -9.12 -7.49
N TYR A 40 28.84 -8.72 -8.57
CA TYR A 40 29.35 -8.84 -9.93
C TYR A 40 29.06 -7.56 -10.75
N PRO A 41 29.86 -6.49 -10.56
CA PRO A 41 29.63 -5.20 -11.24
C PRO A 41 29.65 -5.27 -12.77
N ASP A 42 30.32 -6.26 -13.34
CA ASP A 42 30.39 -6.47 -14.79
C ASP A 42 29.10 -7.10 -15.38
N VAL A 43 28.12 -7.43 -14.55
CA VAL A 43 26.85 -7.99 -15.02
C VAL A 43 26.00 -6.91 -15.69
N ALA A 44 25.77 -7.09 -16.99
CA ALA A 44 24.83 -6.27 -17.74
C ALA A 44 23.38 -6.62 -17.38
N ILE A 45 22.72 -5.71 -16.66
CA ILE A 45 21.27 -5.72 -16.44
C ILE A 45 20.64 -4.87 -17.55
N ASP A 46 19.54 -5.33 -18.13
CA ASP A 46 18.78 -4.56 -19.12
C ASP A 46 18.10 -3.36 -18.43
N THR A 47 18.69 -2.18 -18.58
CA THR A 47 18.22 -0.95 -17.95
C THR A 47 16.83 -0.54 -18.43
N GLN A 48 16.45 -0.89 -19.66
CA GLN A 48 15.12 -0.55 -20.19
C GLN A 48 14.02 -1.26 -19.41
N VAL A 49 14.22 -2.54 -19.04
CA VAL A 49 13.28 -3.29 -18.21
C VAL A 49 13.20 -2.70 -16.80
N VAL A 50 14.33 -2.28 -16.24
CA VAL A 50 14.38 -1.63 -14.91
C VAL A 50 13.64 -0.29 -14.95
N GLU A 51 13.86 0.55 -15.96
CA GLU A 51 13.18 1.83 -16.14
C GLU A 51 11.66 1.66 -16.31
N MET A 52 11.22 0.70 -17.12
CA MET A 52 9.79 0.38 -17.28
C MET A 52 9.17 -0.07 -15.95
N THR A 53 9.88 -0.90 -15.20
CA THR A 53 9.43 -1.39 -13.89
C THR A 53 9.37 -0.25 -12.89
N LEU A 54 10.37 0.63 -12.87
CA LEU A 54 10.43 1.83 -12.03
C LEU A 54 9.26 2.77 -12.32
N ALA A 55 8.98 3.04 -13.59
CA ALA A 55 7.84 3.86 -13.98
C ALA A 55 6.52 3.25 -13.48
N ALA A 56 6.36 1.93 -13.55
CA ALA A 56 5.19 1.23 -13.04
C ALA A 56 5.07 1.31 -11.51
N GLU A 57 6.15 1.13 -10.75
CA GLU A 57 6.14 1.26 -9.29
C GLU A 57 5.85 2.71 -8.85
N VAL A 58 6.44 3.71 -9.52
CA VAL A 58 6.17 5.13 -9.26
C VAL A 58 4.70 5.47 -9.51
N MET A 59 4.13 5.02 -10.65
CA MET A 59 2.70 5.20 -10.93
C MET A 59 1.82 4.49 -9.90
N GLY A 60 2.18 3.26 -9.50
CA GLY A 60 1.48 2.50 -8.46
C GLY A 60 1.44 3.27 -7.14
N HIS A 61 2.58 3.82 -6.73
CA HIS A 61 2.68 4.59 -5.48
C HIS A 61 1.84 5.87 -5.49
N TYR A 62 1.82 6.60 -6.62
CA TYR A 62 0.92 7.74 -6.82
C TYR A 62 -0.56 7.33 -6.72
N ARG A 63 -0.94 6.17 -7.27
CA ARG A 63 -2.30 5.63 -7.14
C ARG A 63 -2.62 5.24 -5.68
N SER A 64 -1.66 4.71 -4.93
CA SER A 64 -1.82 4.44 -3.49
C SER A 64 -2.10 5.71 -2.69
N TYR A 65 -1.56 6.88 -3.08
CA TYR A 65 -1.96 8.17 -2.50
C TYR A 65 -3.41 8.55 -2.84
N GLN A 66 -3.92 8.25 -4.04
CA GLN A 66 -5.34 8.49 -4.37
C GLN A 66 -6.26 7.64 -3.49
N VAL A 67 -5.92 6.37 -3.28
CA VAL A 67 -6.62 5.48 -2.36
C VAL A 67 -6.58 6.05 -0.95
N LEU A 68 -5.41 6.42 -0.46
CA LEU A 68 -5.23 6.96 0.89
C LEU A 68 -6.12 8.18 1.13
N VAL A 69 -6.06 9.18 0.24
CA VAL A 69 -6.83 10.42 0.37
C VAL A 69 -8.35 10.15 0.28
N ALA A 70 -8.78 9.27 -0.61
CA ALA A 70 -10.20 8.92 -0.75
C ALA A 70 -10.76 8.23 0.50
N LEU A 71 -9.94 7.41 1.18
CA LEU A 71 -10.32 6.75 2.43
C LEU A 71 -10.23 7.71 3.64
N GLU A 72 -9.21 8.56 3.71
CA GLU A 72 -9.06 9.58 4.77
C GLU A 72 -10.21 10.59 4.73
N GLY A 73 -10.58 11.09 3.55
CA GLY A 73 -11.66 12.08 3.38
C GLY A 73 -13.04 11.59 3.80
N HIS A 74 -13.27 10.27 3.87
CA HIS A 74 -14.51 9.71 4.40
C HIS A 74 -14.51 9.55 5.92
N ALA A 75 -13.33 9.42 6.52
CA ALA A 75 -13.19 9.17 7.94
C ALA A 75 -13.33 10.45 8.79
N ASP A 76 -13.13 11.64 8.20
CA ASP A 76 -13.31 12.95 8.85
C ASP A 76 -14.79 13.36 9.06
N GLY A 77 -15.74 12.65 8.45
CA GLY A 77 -17.19 12.85 8.68
C GLY A 77 -17.71 12.27 10.00
N ALA A 78 -16.93 11.38 10.63
CA ALA A 78 -17.23 10.81 11.94
C ALA A 78 -16.38 11.51 13.01
N VAL A 79 -17.00 12.40 13.79
CA VAL A 79 -16.37 13.24 14.80
C VAL A 79 -15.39 12.46 15.70
N GLY A 80 -14.10 12.76 15.53
CA GLY A 80 -13.04 12.62 16.52
C GLY A 80 -12.73 11.21 16.98
N THR A 81 -11.77 10.52 16.34
CA THR A 81 -11.08 9.41 17.02
C THR A 81 -9.69 9.16 16.47
N VAL A 82 -8.77 8.93 17.41
CA VAL A 82 -7.42 8.35 17.26
C VAL A 82 -7.41 6.96 16.56
N GLY A 83 -8.57 6.47 16.08
CA GLY A 83 -8.76 5.20 15.40
C GLY A 83 -8.53 5.21 13.88
N ASN A 84 -8.53 6.38 13.22
CA ASN A 84 -8.36 6.46 11.75
C ASN A 84 -6.95 6.08 11.27
N ASP A 85 -5.93 6.26 12.10
CA ASP A 85 -4.56 5.87 11.74
C ASP A 85 -4.37 4.35 11.82
N VAL A 86 -5.08 3.67 12.71
CA VAL A 86 -5.01 2.20 12.85
C VAL A 86 -5.61 1.49 11.65
N THR A 87 -6.72 2.00 11.10
CA THR A 87 -7.40 1.37 9.95
C THR A 87 -6.59 1.49 8.66
N LEU A 88 -5.83 2.57 8.50
CA LEU A 88 -4.98 2.83 7.33
C LEU A 88 -3.53 2.37 7.51
N THR A 89 -3.12 1.97 8.71
CA THR A 89 -1.77 1.44 9.00
C THR A 89 -1.33 0.34 8.00
N PRO A 90 -2.17 -0.65 7.64
CA PRO A 90 -1.80 -1.66 6.66
C PRO A 90 -1.51 -1.09 5.26
N LEU A 91 -2.29 -0.08 4.81
CA LEU A 91 -2.07 0.61 3.54
C LEU A 91 -0.75 1.39 3.56
N ARG A 92 -0.48 2.13 4.65
CA ARG A 92 0.79 2.86 4.81
C ARG A 92 2.01 1.93 4.75
N ARG A 93 1.92 0.71 5.31
CA ARG A 93 2.97 -0.31 5.20
C ARG A 93 3.16 -0.82 3.77
N ALA A 94 2.08 -1.01 3.02
CA ALA A 94 2.17 -1.37 1.61
C ALA A 94 2.90 -0.28 0.80
N MET A 95 2.53 0.98 1.05
CA MET A 95 3.16 2.16 0.46
C MET A 95 4.66 2.27 0.81
N ASP A 96 5.05 1.96 2.05
CA ASP A 96 6.46 1.90 2.43
C ASP A 96 7.24 0.84 1.63
N ALA A 97 6.62 -0.32 1.39
CA ALA A 97 7.23 -1.39 0.59
C ALA A 97 7.31 -1.03 -0.91
N GLU A 98 6.32 -0.30 -1.44
CA GLU A 98 6.38 0.28 -2.79
C GLU A 98 7.54 1.28 -2.91
N LEU A 99 7.66 2.20 -1.93
CA LEU A 99 8.75 3.18 -1.92
C LEU A 99 10.11 2.51 -1.84
N GLU A 100 10.26 1.47 -0.99
CA GLU A 100 11.50 0.69 -0.94
C GLU A 100 11.82 0.05 -2.30
N ARG A 101 10.84 -0.53 -3.00
CA ARG A 101 11.05 -1.08 -4.36
C ARG A 101 11.51 0.00 -5.34
N ILE A 102 10.93 1.20 -5.30
CA ILE A 102 11.36 2.34 -6.11
C ILE A 102 12.84 2.64 -5.87
N PHE A 103 13.27 2.79 -4.60
CA PHE A 103 14.67 3.06 -4.28
C PHE A 103 15.63 1.94 -4.68
N ARG A 104 15.21 0.68 -4.56
CA ARG A 104 16.00 -0.47 -5.00
C ARG A 104 16.16 -0.53 -6.52
N LEU A 105 15.12 -0.16 -7.28
CA LEU A 105 15.19 -0.02 -8.74
C LEU A 105 16.08 1.16 -9.13
N LEU A 106 16.01 2.28 -8.42
CA LEU A 106 16.94 3.40 -8.60
C LEU A 106 18.39 2.96 -8.34
N ALA A 107 18.64 2.15 -7.31
CA ALA A 107 19.97 1.60 -7.04
C ALA A 107 20.51 0.71 -8.17
N LEU A 108 19.65 0.08 -8.99
CA LEU A 108 20.08 -0.65 -10.20
C LEU A 108 20.42 0.27 -11.38
N LEU A 109 19.89 1.51 -11.40
CA LEU A 109 20.14 2.49 -12.45
C LEU A 109 21.32 3.42 -12.13
N PHE A 110 21.55 3.69 -10.84
CA PHE A 110 22.56 4.63 -10.35
C PHE A 110 23.59 3.90 -9.47
N LEU A 111 24.34 2.97 -10.06
CA LEU A 111 25.25 2.05 -9.35
C LEU A 111 26.35 2.75 -8.52
N ASP A 112 26.77 3.95 -8.92
CA ASP A 112 27.82 4.72 -8.23
C ASP A 112 27.29 5.53 -7.02
N HIS A 113 26.00 5.44 -6.72
CA HIS A 113 25.33 6.25 -5.71
C HIS A 113 24.68 5.39 -4.63
N ASP A 114 24.76 5.83 -3.37
CA ASP A 114 24.16 5.11 -2.24
C ASP A 114 22.66 5.45 -2.08
N LEU A 115 21.84 4.84 -2.93
CA LEU A 115 20.39 5.01 -2.90
C LEU A 115 19.74 4.31 -1.70
N HIS A 116 20.43 3.35 -1.06
CA HIS A 116 19.94 2.71 0.16
C HIS A 116 19.97 3.69 1.34
N SER A 117 21.09 4.40 1.54
CA SER A 117 21.18 5.46 2.55
C SER A 117 20.20 6.61 2.26
N ALA A 118 19.95 6.92 0.98
CA ALA A 118 18.96 7.93 0.61
C ALA A 118 17.53 7.52 1.02
N HIS A 119 17.14 6.25 0.82
CA HIS A 119 15.86 5.70 1.27
C HIS A 119 15.69 5.85 2.80
N ASP A 120 16.72 5.49 3.56
CA ASP A 120 16.69 5.60 5.02
C ASP A 120 16.63 7.06 5.46
N GLY A 121 17.35 7.93 4.74
CA GLY A 121 17.38 9.36 4.96
C GLY A 121 16.02 10.03 4.80
N VAL A 122 15.28 9.73 3.73
CA VAL A 122 13.94 10.33 3.48
C VAL A 122 12.89 9.89 4.51
N ARG A 123 13.09 8.73 5.16
CA ARG A 123 12.22 8.22 6.23
C ARG A 123 12.65 8.64 7.64
N SER A 124 13.73 9.41 7.76
CA SER A 124 14.26 9.80 9.05
C SER A 124 13.30 10.72 9.81
N LEU A 125 13.18 10.49 11.12
CA LEU A 125 12.47 11.42 12.01
C LEU A 125 13.21 12.76 12.15
N ASN A 126 14.50 12.82 11.79
CA ASN A 126 15.28 14.05 11.83
C ASN A 126 15.07 14.87 10.53
N PRO A 127 14.50 16.09 10.60
CA PRO A 127 14.22 16.92 9.43
C PRO A 127 15.48 17.31 8.63
N VAL A 128 16.63 17.46 9.29
CA VAL A 128 17.90 17.76 8.61
C VAL A 128 18.35 16.57 7.76
N VAL A 129 18.23 15.35 8.31
CA VAL A 129 18.60 14.12 7.58
C VAL A 129 17.68 13.92 6.38
N ARG A 130 16.37 14.17 6.53
CA ARG A 130 15.44 14.12 5.40
C ARG A 130 15.79 15.14 4.32
N ALA A 131 16.00 16.40 4.69
CA ALA A 131 16.34 17.47 3.75
C ALA A 131 17.61 17.12 2.95
N ASN A 132 18.66 16.62 3.63
CA ASN A 132 19.89 16.19 2.97
C ASN A 132 19.66 15.03 1.99
N ALA A 133 18.79 14.08 2.33
CA ALA A 133 18.46 12.95 1.45
C ALA A 133 17.68 13.40 0.21
N VAL A 134 16.74 14.34 0.37
CA VAL A 134 16.00 14.94 -0.75
C VAL A 134 16.93 15.77 -1.65
N GLU A 135 17.83 16.58 -1.08
CA GLU A 135 18.84 17.33 -1.83
C GLU A 135 19.79 16.41 -2.60
N PHE A 136 20.23 15.31 -1.97
CA PHE A 136 21.02 14.29 -2.64
C PHE A 136 20.26 13.71 -3.85
N LEU A 137 18.98 13.35 -3.69
CA LEU A 137 18.17 12.83 -4.79
C LEU A 137 17.97 13.84 -5.93
N ASP A 138 17.81 15.13 -5.63
CA ASP A 138 17.72 16.19 -6.65
C ASP A 138 18.99 16.27 -7.50
N ASN A 139 20.16 16.04 -6.89
CA ASN A 139 21.45 16.04 -7.58
C ASN A 139 21.72 14.74 -8.35
N VAL A 140 21.29 13.57 -7.83
CA VAL A 140 21.60 12.26 -8.41
C VAL A 140 20.66 11.87 -9.55
N LEU A 141 19.39 12.27 -9.49
CA LEU A 141 18.40 11.92 -10.51
C LEU A 141 18.59 12.80 -11.76
N GLU A 142 19.63 12.51 -12.54
CA GLU A 142 20.01 13.29 -13.72
C GLU A 142 18.89 13.43 -14.76
N PRO A 143 18.14 12.38 -15.14
CA PRO A 143 17.05 12.51 -16.10
C PRO A 143 15.94 13.42 -15.53
N PRO A 144 15.67 14.59 -16.13
CA PRO A 144 14.74 15.56 -15.55
C PRO A 144 13.33 14.99 -15.32
N GLN A 145 12.88 14.11 -16.21
CA GLN A 145 11.57 13.46 -16.12
C GLN A 145 11.49 12.51 -14.92
N LEU A 146 12.54 11.72 -14.68
CA LEU A 146 12.59 10.80 -13.53
C LEU A 146 12.58 11.58 -12.21
N ARG A 147 13.40 12.62 -12.14
CA ARG A 147 13.45 13.53 -10.99
C ARG A 147 12.10 14.17 -10.70
N GLN A 148 11.41 14.70 -11.72
CA GLN A 148 10.08 15.30 -11.59
C GLN A 148 9.02 14.32 -11.09
N GLN A 149 9.20 13.02 -11.34
CA GLN A 149 8.27 11.98 -10.90
C GLN A 149 8.59 11.48 -9.49
N VAL A 150 9.86 11.34 -9.12
CA VAL A 150 10.28 10.73 -7.85
C VAL A 150 10.36 11.74 -6.70
N LEU A 151 10.90 12.95 -6.92
CA LEU A 151 11.09 13.93 -5.85
C LEU A 151 9.79 14.25 -5.08
N PRO A 152 8.64 14.47 -5.73
CA PRO A 152 7.41 14.77 -5.00
C PRO A 152 6.93 13.65 -4.07
N LEU A 153 7.40 12.41 -4.26
CA LEU A 153 7.06 11.27 -3.39
C LEU A 153 7.74 11.35 -2.03
N VAL A 154 8.90 12.01 -1.95
CA VAL A 154 9.76 12.05 -0.75
C VAL A 154 9.88 13.45 -0.14
N ASP A 155 9.52 14.49 -0.87
CA ASP A 155 9.53 15.88 -0.41
C ASP A 155 8.39 16.13 0.61
N ASP A 156 8.75 16.54 1.83
CA ASP A 156 7.79 16.80 2.91
C ASP A 156 6.95 18.06 2.72
N GLN A 157 7.29 18.92 1.76
CA GLN A 157 6.49 20.06 1.34
C GLN A 157 5.33 19.66 0.41
N VAL A 158 5.36 18.45 -0.14
CA VAL A 158 4.30 17.92 -1.01
C VAL A 158 3.33 17.08 -0.18
N THR A 159 2.10 17.56 -0.05
CA THR A 159 1.04 16.88 0.72
C THR A 159 0.53 15.61 0.02
N ALA A 160 -0.07 14.70 0.78
CA ALA A 160 -0.74 13.51 0.23
C ALA A 160 -1.80 13.86 -0.83
N ALA A 161 -2.55 14.94 -0.63
CA ALA A 161 -3.52 15.45 -1.59
C ALA A 161 -2.88 15.93 -2.90
N GLN A 162 -1.74 16.63 -2.83
CA GLN A 162 -0.98 17.03 -4.03
C GLN A 162 -0.42 15.81 -4.77
N ARG A 163 0.08 14.79 -4.06
CA ARG A 163 0.53 13.51 -4.66
C ARG A 163 -0.64 12.78 -5.34
N ALA A 164 -1.79 12.69 -4.67
CA ALA A 164 -3.01 12.10 -5.25
C ALA A 164 -3.50 12.86 -6.50
N ALA A 165 -3.40 14.19 -6.52
CA ALA A 165 -3.74 15.00 -7.69
C ALA A 165 -2.76 14.77 -8.85
N ALA A 166 -1.46 14.65 -8.56
CA ALA A 166 -0.44 14.35 -9.57
C ALA A 166 -0.67 12.99 -10.26
N ALA A 167 -1.18 11.99 -9.52
CA ALA A 167 -1.60 10.72 -10.08
C ALA A 167 -2.66 10.88 -11.18
N GLY A 168 -3.61 11.80 -11.03
CA GLY A 168 -4.64 12.08 -12.03
C GLY A 168 -4.08 12.64 -13.34
N ALA A 169 -2.99 13.43 -13.27
CA ALA A 169 -2.29 13.96 -14.44
C ALA A 169 -1.47 12.89 -15.19
N VAL A 170 -1.02 11.83 -14.49
CA VAL A 170 -0.21 10.74 -15.04
C VAL A 170 -1.05 9.54 -15.50
N ALA A 171 -2.14 9.22 -14.80
CA ALA A 171 -2.95 8.01 -14.99
C ALA A 171 -4.35 8.25 -15.56
N GLY A 172 -4.77 9.50 -15.76
CA GLY A 172 -6.01 9.85 -16.47
C GLY A 172 -7.33 9.59 -15.72
N ALA A 173 -7.27 9.08 -14.48
CA ALA A 173 -8.44 8.90 -13.62
C ALA A 173 -8.17 9.45 -12.22
N THR A 174 -9.07 10.29 -11.73
CA THR A 174 -9.11 10.72 -10.33
C THR A 174 -10.07 9.82 -9.59
N MET A 175 -9.63 9.23 -8.49
CA MET A 175 -10.51 8.48 -7.59
C MET A 175 -11.18 9.47 -6.65
N THR A 176 -12.51 9.46 -6.62
CA THR A 176 -13.30 10.49 -5.94
C THR A 176 -14.16 9.92 -4.82
N THR A 177 -14.36 8.59 -4.79
CA THR A 177 -15.16 7.93 -3.77
C THR A 177 -14.39 6.83 -3.04
N PRO A 178 -14.74 6.52 -1.78
CA PRO A 178 -14.16 5.38 -1.08
C PRO A 178 -14.49 4.05 -1.74
N ALA A 179 -15.68 3.93 -2.37
CA ALA A 179 -16.03 2.72 -3.10
C ALA A 179 -15.07 2.45 -4.26
N GLU A 180 -14.69 3.48 -5.03
CA GLU A 180 -13.64 3.37 -6.06
C GLU A 180 -12.26 3.04 -5.46
N ALA A 181 -11.96 3.58 -4.28
CA ALA A 181 -10.74 3.27 -3.51
C ALA A 181 -10.66 1.81 -3.09
N VAL A 182 -11.74 1.30 -2.51
CA VAL A 182 -11.84 -0.09 -2.09
C VAL A 182 -11.83 -1.02 -3.30
N GLN A 183 -12.53 -0.70 -4.39
CA GLN A 183 -12.48 -1.49 -5.62
C GLN A 183 -11.07 -1.54 -6.23
N THR A 184 -10.32 -0.43 -6.17
CA THR A 184 -8.91 -0.40 -6.60
C THR A 184 -8.05 -1.32 -5.74
N LEU A 185 -8.22 -1.31 -4.42
CA LEU A 185 -7.50 -2.20 -3.51
C LEU A 185 -7.83 -3.68 -3.76
N LEU A 186 -9.12 -4.00 -3.93
CA LEU A 186 -9.59 -5.35 -4.21
C LEU A 186 -9.15 -5.86 -5.60
N GLY A 187 -8.94 -4.97 -6.57
CA GLY A 187 -8.41 -5.31 -7.89
C GLY A 187 -6.89 -5.47 -7.95
N SER A 188 -6.17 -5.25 -6.85
CA SER A 188 -4.71 -5.38 -6.81
C SER A 188 -4.28 -6.85 -6.88
N GLU A 189 -3.12 -7.12 -7.48
CA GLU A 189 -2.44 -8.43 -7.45
C GLU A 189 -1.62 -8.63 -6.15
N ASP A 190 -1.56 -7.60 -5.30
CA ASP A 190 -0.97 -7.65 -3.97
C ASP A 190 -2.00 -8.13 -2.95
N SER A 191 -1.79 -9.32 -2.38
CA SER A 191 -2.69 -9.89 -1.37
C SER A 191 -2.82 -8.99 -0.14
N TRP A 192 -1.79 -8.19 0.17
CA TRP A 192 -1.83 -7.24 1.26
C TRP A 192 -2.71 -6.02 0.94
N MET A 193 -2.62 -5.47 -0.29
CA MET A 193 -3.54 -4.41 -0.72
C MET A 193 -4.98 -4.92 -0.78
N ARG A 194 -5.20 -6.16 -1.26
CA ARG A 194 -6.51 -6.79 -1.25
C ARG A 194 -7.05 -6.94 0.18
N ALA A 195 -6.23 -7.38 1.13
CA ALA A 195 -6.58 -7.44 2.53
C ALA A 195 -6.93 -6.05 3.11
N CYS A 196 -6.21 -4.99 2.72
CA CYS A 196 -6.57 -3.61 3.08
C CYS A 196 -7.96 -3.23 2.54
N GLY A 197 -8.25 -3.56 1.28
CA GLY A 197 -9.56 -3.34 0.66
C GLY A 197 -10.68 -4.08 1.40
N LEU A 198 -10.48 -5.35 1.70
CA LEU A 198 -11.44 -6.18 2.45
C LEU A 198 -11.70 -5.61 3.85
N SER A 199 -10.66 -5.19 4.56
CA SER A 199 -10.82 -4.53 5.85
C SER A 199 -11.60 -3.22 5.73
N ALA A 200 -11.33 -2.43 4.69
CA ALA A 200 -12.01 -1.16 4.45
C ALA A 200 -13.50 -1.35 4.12
N VAL A 201 -13.90 -2.44 3.45
CA VAL A 201 -15.33 -2.79 3.24
C VAL A 201 -16.07 -2.87 4.58
N GLY A 202 -15.48 -3.54 5.59
CA GLY A 202 -16.09 -3.68 6.90
C GLY A 202 -16.11 -2.37 7.69
N THR A 203 -14.97 -1.68 7.73
CA THR A 203 -14.83 -0.42 8.48
C THR A 203 -15.74 0.70 7.94
N LEU A 204 -15.93 0.76 6.62
CA LEU A 204 -16.75 1.78 5.96
C LEU A 204 -18.20 1.32 5.74
N GLU A 205 -18.57 0.14 6.23
CA GLU A 205 -19.90 -0.46 6.09
C GLU A 205 -20.40 -0.52 4.63
N LEU A 206 -19.52 -0.80 3.67
CA LEU A 206 -19.84 -0.85 2.23
C LEU A 206 -20.59 -2.14 1.87
N ARG A 207 -21.87 -2.21 2.22
CA ARG A 207 -22.72 -3.41 2.06
C ARG A 207 -22.80 -3.89 0.60
N GLU A 208 -22.68 -3.00 -0.37
CA GLU A 208 -22.66 -3.37 -1.78
C GLU A 208 -21.44 -4.22 -2.18
N LEU A 209 -20.37 -4.20 -1.37
CA LEU A 209 -19.16 -4.99 -1.57
C LEU A 209 -19.09 -6.25 -0.69
N GLU A 210 -20.15 -6.58 0.06
CA GLU A 210 -20.20 -7.83 0.85
C GLU A 210 -19.90 -9.11 0.05
N PRO A 211 -20.29 -9.26 -1.24
CA PRO A 211 -19.91 -10.42 -2.06
C PRO A 211 -18.40 -10.60 -2.24
N GLU A 212 -17.60 -9.53 -2.11
CA GLU A 212 -16.14 -9.60 -2.14
C GLU A 212 -15.58 -10.25 -0.87
N LEU A 213 -16.19 -9.96 0.30
CA LEU A 213 -15.84 -10.60 1.56
C LEU A 213 -16.14 -12.10 1.53
N ASP A 214 -17.28 -12.49 0.98
CA ASP A 214 -17.66 -13.90 0.81
C ASP A 214 -16.61 -14.67 -0.01
N ARG A 215 -16.18 -14.09 -1.13
CA ARG A 215 -15.15 -14.71 -1.97
C ARG A 215 -13.80 -14.80 -1.25
N ALA A 216 -13.44 -13.77 -0.48
CA ALA A 216 -12.18 -13.73 0.25
C ALA A 216 -12.10 -14.72 1.42
N LEU A 217 -13.22 -15.18 2.00
CA LEU A 217 -13.21 -16.23 3.02
C LEU A 217 -12.60 -17.57 2.53
N ALA A 218 -12.62 -17.79 1.21
CA ALA A 218 -12.03 -18.95 0.54
C ALA A 218 -10.71 -18.61 -0.19
N ALA A 219 -10.14 -17.41 0.02
CA ALA A 219 -8.89 -17.01 -0.62
C ALA A 219 -7.72 -17.91 -0.20
N ALA A 220 -6.76 -18.10 -1.11
CA ALA A 220 -5.54 -18.84 -0.83
C ALA A 220 -4.70 -18.12 0.25
N ASP A 221 -4.63 -16.80 0.17
CA ASP A 221 -3.87 -15.97 1.09
C ASP A 221 -4.55 -15.88 2.48
N GLN A 222 -3.74 -15.96 3.53
CA GLN A 222 -4.22 -15.94 4.92
C GLN A 222 -4.66 -14.53 5.36
N ALA A 223 -3.96 -13.48 4.92
CA ALA A 223 -4.28 -12.11 5.28
C ALA A 223 -5.63 -11.69 4.68
N GLU A 224 -5.92 -12.08 3.44
CA GLU A 224 -7.23 -11.86 2.82
C GLU A 224 -8.36 -12.55 3.61
N ARG A 225 -8.17 -13.81 4.00
CA ARG A 225 -9.17 -14.56 4.78
C ARG A 225 -9.43 -13.93 6.14
N ASP A 226 -8.39 -13.51 6.85
CA ASP A 226 -8.53 -12.90 8.17
C ASP A 226 -9.16 -11.51 8.08
N ALA A 227 -8.77 -10.69 7.10
CA ALA A 227 -9.40 -9.41 6.85
C ALA A 227 -10.89 -9.55 6.55
N ALA A 228 -11.28 -10.52 5.72
CA ALA A 228 -12.68 -10.78 5.39
C ALA A 228 -13.51 -11.22 6.61
N ARG A 229 -12.95 -12.05 7.49
CA ARG A 229 -13.61 -12.45 8.74
C ARG A 229 -13.87 -11.26 9.65
N VAL A 230 -12.85 -10.41 9.86
CA VAL A 230 -12.99 -9.21 10.68
C VAL A 230 -14.01 -8.26 10.07
N ALA A 231 -13.90 -7.98 8.77
CA ALA A 231 -14.82 -7.09 8.06
C ALA A 231 -16.29 -7.53 8.19
N LYS A 232 -16.57 -8.84 8.13
CA LYS A 232 -17.91 -9.37 8.33
C LYS A 232 -18.48 -9.15 9.73
N THR A 233 -17.63 -9.10 10.76
CA THR A 233 -18.10 -8.78 12.13
C THR A 233 -18.60 -7.34 12.22
N HIS A 234 -18.03 -6.42 11.43
CA HIS A 234 -18.47 -5.03 11.36
C HIS A 234 -19.79 -4.87 10.59
N LEU A 235 -20.05 -5.71 9.58
CA LEU A 235 -21.31 -5.68 8.81
C LEU A 235 -22.47 -6.43 9.45
N ALA A 236 -22.18 -7.28 10.46
CA ALA A 236 -23.21 -8.02 11.17
C ALA A 236 -24.22 -7.05 11.81
N PRO A 237 -25.54 -7.30 11.70
CA PRO A 237 -26.53 -6.45 12.35
C PRO A 237 -26.22 -6.37 13.84
N THR A 238 -26.12 -5.16 14.38
CA THR A 238 -26.03 -4.93 15.82
C THR A 238 -27.24 -5.60 16.45
N VAL A 239 -27.01 -6.67 17.22
CA VAL A 239 -28.05 -7.26 18.05
C VAL A 239 -28.35 -6.21 19.11
N VAL A 240 -29.37 -5.39 18.86
CA VAL A 240 -30.00 -4.60 19.90
C VAL A 240 -30.64 -5.62 20.83
N GLU A 241 -29.97 -5.92 21.94
CA GLU A 241 -30.62 -6.64 23.03
C GLU A 241 -31.93 -5.90 23.33
N PRO A 242 -33.08 -6.57 23.32
CA PRO A 242 -34.32 -5.90 23.65
C PRO A 242 -34.14 -5.36 25.07
N GLU A 243 -34.18 -4.03 25.23
CA GLU A 243 -34.36 -3.43 26.55
C GLU A 243 -35.55 -4.16 27.15
N LEU A 244 -35.30 -4.91 28.23
CA LEU A 244 -36.36 -5.52 29.02
C LEU A 244 -37.26 -4.38 29.44
N GLY A 245 -38.37 -4.25 28.71
CA GLY A 245 -39.33 -3.20 28.90
C GLY A 245 -39.71 -3.17 30.37
N THR A 246 -39.62 -1.98 30.97
CA THR A 246 -39.94 -1.68 32.37
C THR A 246 -41.28 -2.26 32.85
N ALA A 247 -42.14 -2.72 31.95
CA ALA A 247 -43.37 -3.45 32.22
C ALA A 247 -43.18 -4.82 32.91
N GLU A 248 -42.07 -5.55 32.71
CA GLU A 248 -41.86 -6.84 33.41
C GLU A 248 -41.36 -6.66 34.85
N ALA A 249 -40.64 -5.57 35.15
CA ALA A 249 -40.20 -5.24 36.51
C ALA A 249 -41.39 -4.83 37.43
N GLU A 250 -42.39 -4.14 36.89
CA GLU A 250 -43.60 -3.75 37.64
C GLU A 250 -44.55 -4.93 37.93
N ARG A 251 -44.50 -5.97 37.08
CA ARG A 251 -45.34 -7.17 37.24
C ARG A 251 -44.87 -8.06 38.40
N TRP A 252 -43.60 -8.01 38.78
CA TRP A 252 -43.05 -8.70 39.96
C TRP A 252 -43.26 -7.91 41.25
N MET A 253 -43.35 -6.58 41.18
CA MET A 253 -43.56 -5.70 42.35
C MET A 253 -45.03 -5.59 42.78
N SER A 254 -45.99 -5.81 41.86
CA SER A 254 -47.43 -5.71 42.16
C SER A 254 -48.08 -6.99 42.71
N GLY A 255 -47.39 -8.13 42.70
CA GLY A 255 -47.92 -9.42 43.17
C GLY A 255 -47.78 -9.71 44.67
N ALA A 256 -47.08 -8.85 45.44
CA ALA A 256 -46.77 -9.11 46.86
C ALA A 256 -47.67 -8.37 47.87
N ALA A 257 -48.66 -7.59 47.43
CA ALA A 257 -49.57 -6.85 48.30
C ALA A 257 -51.02 -7.33 48.14
N GLY A 258 -51.29 -8.54 48.60
CA GLY A 258 -52.64 -9.11 48.68
C GLY A 258 -52.75 -10.07 49.87
N VAL A 259 -53.03 -9.50 51.05
CA VAL A 259 -53.64 -10.17 52.21
C VAL A 259 -54.92 -9.43 52.51
#